data_AF-A0A420BUQ2-F1
#
_entry.id   AF-A0A420BUQ2-F1
#
_cell.length_a   1.000
_cell.length_b   1.000
_cell.length_c   1.000
_cell.angle_alpha   90.00
_cell.angle_beta   90.00
_cell.angle_gamma   90.00
#
_symmetry.space_group_name_H-M   'P 1'
#
loop_
_entity.id
_entity.type
_entity.pdbx_description
1 polymer ?
#
loop_
_entity_poly.entity_id
_entity_poly.type
_entity_poly.pdbx_seq_one_letter_code
_entity_poly.pdbx_strand_id
1 'polypeptide(L)' 'MTARHNFPTTAKEHAENAVGYADDAARSMNEATSAGDRDRAFESLSFAVLELSRAVAKIAAARNL' A
#
# COMPACT_ATOMS: atom_id res chain seq x y z
N MET A 1 -23.86 -17.17 1.76
CA MET A 1 -23.10 -16.26 0.89
C MET A 1 -22.94 -14.96 1.64
N THR A 2 -21.86 -14.83 2.44
CA THR A 2 -21.66 -13.71 3.35
C THR A 2 -21.34 -12.46 2.52
N ALA A 3 -22.21 -11.46 2.63
CA ALA A 3 -21.96 -10.13 2.09
C ALA A 3 -20.65 -9.61 2.72
N ARG A 4 -19.56 -9.65 1.94
CA ARG A 4 -18.37 -8.89 2.26
C ARG A 4 -18.82 -7.43 2.29
N HIS A 5 -18.94 -6.91 3.50
CA HIS A 5 -19.13 -5.49 3.75
C HIS A 5 -17.95 -4.75 3.10
N ASN A 6 -18.12 -4.36 1.84
CA ASN A 6 -17.25 -3.39 1.18
C ASN A 6 -17.57 -2.02 1.77
N PHE A 7 -17.16 -1.79 3.02
CA PHE A 7 -17.09 -0.44 3.53
C PHE A 7 -16.13 0.33 2.61
N PRO A 8 -16.51 1.54 2.15
CA PRO A 8 -15.64 2.32 1.29
C PRO A 8 -14.36 2.64 2.06
N THR A 9 -13.24 2.05 1.63
CA THR A 9 -11.94 2.21 2.29
C THR A 9 -11.62 3.68 2.43
N THR A 10 -11.26 4.18 3.61
CA THR A 10 -11.01 5.63 3.77
C THR A 10 -9.65 6.04 3.18
N ALA A 11 -9.43 7.34 2.93
CA ALA A 11 -8.09 7.82 2.55
C ALA A 11 -7.04 7.49 3.62
N LYS A 12 -7.44 7.50 4.90
CA LYS A 12 -6.62 7.10 6.04
C LYS A 12 -6.22 5.63 5.94
N GLU A 13 -7.18 4.73 5.70
CA GLU A 13 -6.90 3.29 5.58
C GLU A 13 -5.94 2.98 4.43
N HIS A 14 -6.09 3.65 3.28
CA HIS A 14 -5.13 3.53 2.18
C HIS A 14 -3.73 4.03 2.59
N ALA A 15 -3.63 5.12 3.34
CA ALA A 15 -2.35 5.61 3.84
C ALA A 15 -1.71 4.64 4.86
N GLU A 16 -2.50 4.06 5.76
CA GLU A 16 -2.03 3.06 6.72
C GLU A 16 -1.55 1.78 6.03
N ASN A 17 -2.28 1.31 5.01
CA ASN A 17 -1.86 0.18 4.19
C ASN A 17 -0.55 0.49 3.45
N ALA A 18 -0.42 1.72 2.90
CA ALA A 18 0.80 2.13 2.21
C ALA A 18 2.02 2.08 3.13
N VAL A 19 1.88 2.53 4.38
CA VAL A 19 2.93 2.42 5.40
C VAL A 19 3.27 0.96 5.66
N GLY A 20 2.27 0.10 5.88
CA GLY A 20 2.51 -1.33 6.13
C GLY A 20 3.30 -2.00 5.01
N TYR A 21 2.94 -1.74 3.75
CA TYR A 21 3.67 -2.27 2.59
C TYR A 21 5.08 -1.67 2.45
N ALA A 22 5.26 -0.39 2.77
CA ALA A 22 6.57 0.27 2.72
C ALA A 22 7.53 -0.30 3.79
N ASP A 23 7.04 -0.52 5.00
CA ASP A 23 7.79 -1.14 6.09
C ASP A 23 8.18 -2.58 5.73
N ASP A 24 7.24 -3.35 5.16
CA ASP A 24 7.52 -4.72 4.71
C ASP A 24 8.54 -4.75 3.57
N ALA A 25 8.48 -3.79 2.64
CA ALA A 25 9.46 -3.63 1.57
C ALA A 25 10.85 -3.31 2.14
N ALA A 26 10.95 -2.35 3.07
CA ALA A 26 12.21 -1.95 3.69
C ALA A 26 12.84 -3.12 4.47
N ARG A 27 12.04 -3.84 5.26
CA ARG A 27 12.49 -5.02 6.00
C ARG A 27 12.98 -6.11 5.04
N SER A 28 12.18 -6.44 4.03
CA SER A 28 12.52 -7.48 3.04
C SER A 28 13.79 -7.14 2.26
N MET A 29 13.99 -5.85 1.91
CA MET A 29 15.20 -5.39 1.23
C MET A 29 16.43 -5.48 2.14
N ASN A 30 16.31 -5.12 3.42
CA ASN A 30 17.41 -5.20 4.39
C ASN A 30 17.83 -6.65 4.68
N GLU A 31 16.87 -7.58 4.65
CA GLU A 31 17.09 -9.01 4.90
C GLU A 31 17.43 -9.78 3.61
N ALA A 32 17.45 -9.12 2.44
CA ALA A 32 17.58 -9.78 1.15
C ALA A 32 18.96 -10.42 0.95
N THR A 33 18.98 -11.73 0.69
CA THR A 33 20.22 -12.47 0.37
C THR A 33 20.26 -12.92 -1.08
N SER A 34 19.12 -12.89 -1.77
CA SER A 34 18.97 -13.31 -3.16
C SER A 34 18.32 -12.23 -4.03
N ALA A 35 18.35 -12.43 -5.35
CA ALA A 35 17.61 -11.57 -6.27
C ALA A 35 16.09 -11.68 -6.07
N GLY A 36 15.57 -12.88 -5.77
CA GLY A 36 14.14 -13.08 -5.52
C GLY A 36 13.63 -12.33 -4.29
N ASP A 37 14.45 -12.20 -3.24
CA ASP A 37 14.08 -11.40 -2.06
C ASP A 37 13.95 -9.92 -2.40
N ARG A 38 14.86 -9.41 -3.26
CA ARG A 38 14.79 -8.02 -3.74
C ARG A 38 13.58 -7.79 -4.63
N ASP A 39 13.26 -8.73 -5.51
CA ASP A 39 12.07 -8.65 -6.36
C ASP A 39 10.79 -8.60 -5.51
N ARG A 40 10.72 -9.41 -4.44
CA ARG A 40 9.61 -9.36 -3.47
C ARG A 40 9.55 -8.02 -2.72
N ALA A 41 10.69 -7.46 -2.34
CA ALA A 41 10.73 -6.14 -1.71
C ALA A 41 10.21 -5.03 -2.67
N PHE A 42 10.56 -5.10 -3.96
CA PHE A 42 10.02 -4.19 -4.97
C PHE A 42 8.52 -4.38 -5.22
N GLU A 43 8.02 -5.62 -5.15
CA GLU A 43 6.59 -5.90 -5.22
C GLU A 43 5.84 -5.24 -4.06
N SER A 44 6.31 -5.43 -2.81
CA SER A 44 5.73 -4.77 -1.63
C SER A 44 5.77 -3.25 -1.77
N LEU A 45 6.87 -2.68 -2.25
CA LEU A 45 6.97 -1.23 -2.49
C LEU A 45 5.96 -0.75 -3.54
N SER A 46 5.71 -1.55 -4.58
CA SER A 46 4.72 -1.22 -5.61
C SER A 46 3.30 -1.16 -5.04
N PHE A 47 2.96 -2.05 -4.09
CA PHE A 47 1.70 -1.97 -3.36
C PHE A 47 1.62 -0.74 -2.45
N ALA A 48 2.72 -0.36 -1.80
CA ALA A 48 2.78 0.86 -0.99
C ALA A 48 2.46 2.10 -1.83
N VAL A 49 3.10 2.24 -3.00
CA VAL A 49 2.87 3.37 -3.91
C VAL A 49 1.42 3.39 -4.43
N LEU A 50 0.86 2.23 -4.74
CA LEU A 50 -0.53 2.12 -5.20
C LEU A 50 -1.51 2.58 -4.12
N GLU A 51 -1.35 2.10 -2.88
CA GLU A 51 -2.21 2.48 -1.76
C GLU A 51 -2.06 3.97 -1.43
N LEU A 52 -0.83 4.51 -1.43
CA LEU A 52 -0.62 5.94 -1.23
C LEU A 52 -1.29 6.78 -2.32
N SER A 53 -1.19 6.34 -3.58
CA SER A 53 -1.84 7.01 -4.72
C SER A 53 -3.37 7.03 -4.57
N ARG A 54 -3.97 5.94 -4.07
CA ARG A 54 -5.41 5.88 -3.74
C ARG A 54 -5.77 6.82 -2.60
N ALA A 55 -4.94 6.92 -1.57
CA ALA A 55 -5.14 7.88 -0.48
C ALA A 55 -5.15 9.33 -1.00
N VAL A 56 -4.15 9.70 -1.81
CA VAL A 56 -4.03 11.03 -2.42
C VAL A 56 -5.22 11.33 -3.31
N ALA A 57 -5.64 10.39 -4.18
CA ALA A 57 -6.79 10.57 -5.05
C ALA A 57 -8.09 10.81 -4.26
N LYS A 58 -8.29 10.11 -3.14
CA LYS A 58 -9.46 10.35 -2.27
C LYS A 58 -9.41 11.71 -1.57
N ILE A 59 -8.23 12.14 -1.14
CA ILE A 59 -8.05 13.49 -0.57
C ILE A 59 -8.33 14.57 -1.63
N ALA A 60 -7.83 14.40 -2.85
CA ALA A 60 -8.09 15.33 -3.95
C ALA A 60 -9.59 15.42 -4.27
N ALA A 61 -10.26 14.27 -4.41
CA ALA A 61 -11.71 14.20 -4.63
C ALA A 61 -12.51 14.86 -3.49
N ALA A 62 -12.11 14.67 -2.23
CA ALA A 62 -12.75 15.32 -1.08
C ALA A 62 -12.53 16.85 -1.06
N ARG A 63 -11.51 17.35 -1.76
CA ARG A 63 -11.15 18.77 -1.84
C ARG A 63 -11.55 19.43 -3.16
N ASN A 64 -12.22 18.72 -4.08
CA ASN A 64 -12.52 19.18 -5.44
C ASN A 64 -11.28 19.69 -6.21
N LEU A 65 -10.15 19.02 -6.05
CA LEU A 65 -8.94 19.21 -6.85
C LEU A 65 -8.92 18.21 -8.00
#